data_AF-A0A6V2VBU6-F1
#
_entry.id   AF-A0A6V2VBU6-F1
#
_cell.length_a   1.000
_cell.length_b   1.000
_cell.length_c   1.000
_cell.angle_alpha   90.00
_cell.angle_beta   90.00
_cell.angle_gamma   90.00
#
_symmetry.space_group_name_H-M   'P 1'
#
loop_
_entity.id
_entity.type
_entity.pdbx_description
1 polymer ?
#
loop_
_entity_poly.entity_id
_entity_poly.type
_entity_poly.pdbx_seq_one_letter_code
_entity_poly.pdbx_strand_id
1 'polypeptide(L)'
;MELTLATAGLLPAPLRASPVGRLATERWLAAESDASLSWCGEPRGGRQQYAFWRWLSEGSGTLALPAADQRALSDLLEMQELLPPSERGFAPLPDDAPVRGLRRTAASEEPPPAATAAAATAAASAIALPPEKLARSRTAAWVRRTLSPLGLRFCPYTASAEVSGSGLESFGVRPAPIAYAHSEAGSVASLLVDFWAAACGMAEGGEESVSSIVLSAPSWDDRWGEWHRTVFPLLEASVLAAGLGRTLGIVCFHPQYETPSDAWLARHRFGHMHSPSKLRRYLREHDAALAARSSESDLRWAGSYQRRSPHALINVLWARQLEAAERRRKSSSLYTRNIRAALEAGQDSLEAERRRERGELTAELAPPRPPSASPPQLEPFPPFPPFPPPPPPPP
;
A
#
# COMPACT_ATOMS: atom_id res chain seq x y z
N MET A 1 -32.90 2.70 -12.16
CA MET A 1 -34.25 2.17 -12.43
C MET A 1 -34.11 1.17 -13.56
N GLU A 2 -33.86 -0.10 -13.23
CA GLU A 2 -33.78 -1.16 -14.23
C GLU A 2 -35.20 -1.40 -14.77
N LEU A 3 -35.42 -1.00 -16.02
CA LEU A 3 -36.62 -1.36 -16.77
C LEU A 3 -36.44 -2.82 -17.22
N THR A 4 -36.83 -3.76 -16.36
CA THR A 4 -36.96 -5.17 -16.73
C THR A 4 -38.20 -5.31 -17.61
N LEU A 5 -38.08 -4.91 -18.87
CA LEU A 5 -39.05 -5.24 -19.91
C LEU A 5 -38.91 -6.73 -20.21
N ALA A 6 -39.61 -7.56 -19.44
CA ALA A 6 -39.86 -8.95 -19.76
C ALA A 6 -40.77 -9.03 -21.00
N THR A 7 -40.20 -8.78 -22.18
CA THR A 7 -40.85 -9.07 -23.46
C THR A 7 -40.54 -10.52 -23.80
N ALA A 8 -41.58 -11.34 -23.68
CA ALA A 8 -41.55 -12.76 -24.01
C ALA A 8 -41.13 -12.99 -25.47
N GLY A 9 -39.99 -13.68 -25.65
CA GLY A 9 -39.77 -14.58 -26.78
C GLY A 9 -39.43 -14.01 -28.16
N LEU A 10 -39.27 -12.69 -28.35
CA LEU A 10 -39.08 -12.11 -29.71
C LEU A 10 -37.69 -11.54 -30.02
N LEU A 11 -36.73 -11.63 -29.11
CA LEU A 11 -35.36 -11.16 -29.38
C LEU A 11 -34.36 -12.32 -29.28
N PRO A 12 -33.63 -12.65 -30.37
CA PRO A 12 -32.72 -13.80 -30.42
C PRO A 12 -31.44 -13.65 -29.57
N ALA A 13 -31.31 -12.56 -28.81
CA ALA A 13 -30.30 -12.38 -27.78
C ALA A 13 -30.80 -11.33 -26.77
N PRO A 14 -30.42 -11.40 -25.48
CA PRO A 14 -30.67 -10.32 -24.55
C PRO A 14 -30.06 -9.04 -25.13
N LEU A 15 -30.90 -8.03 -25.39
CA LEU A 15 -30.43 -6.68 -25.71
C LEU A 15 -29.59 -6.23 -24.52
N ARG A 16 -28.26 -6.33 -24.64
CA ARG A 16 -27.36 -5.61 -23.76
C ARG A 16 -27.69 -4.15 -23.99
N ALA A 17 -28.40 -3.53 -23.05
CA ALA A 17 -28.59 -2.11 -23.06
C ALA A 17 -27.18 -1.51 -23.20
N SER A 18 -26.89 -0.90 -24.36
CA SER A 18 -25.73 -0.02 -24.44
C SER A 18 -25.87 0.92 -23.24
N PRO A 19 -24.81 1.13 -22.44
CA PRO A 19 -24.85 2.10 -21.37
C PRO A 19 -25.44 3.38 -21.96
N VAL A 20 -26.58 3.81 -21.42
CA VAL A 20 -27.29 4.99 -21.91
C VAL A 20 -26.26 6.12 -21.95
N GLY A 21 -26.05 6.70 -23.14
CA GLY A 21 -25.07 7.75 -23.36
C GLY A 21 -23.78 7.36 -24.08
N ARG A 22 -23.34 6.08 -24.11
CA ARG A 22 -22.02 5.75 -24.70
C ARG A 22 -21.88 6.18 -26.16
N LEU A 23 -22.82 5.79 -27.02
CA LEU A 23 -22.81 6.19 -28.42
C LEU A 23 -22.94 7.72 -28.59
N ALA A 24 -23.68 8.38 -27.69
CA ALA A 24 -23.80 9.83 -27.70
C ALA A 24 -22.47 10.50 -27.32
N THR A 25 -21.77 9.99 -26.31
CA THR A 25 -20.43 10.44 -25.89
C THR A 25 -19.40 10.21 -26.99
N GLU A 26 -19.40 9.04 -27.64
CA GLU A 26 -18.50 8.74 -28.76
C GLU A 26 -18.73 9.71 -29.93
N ARG A 27 -19.98 10.01 -30.27
CA ARG A 27 -20.33 11.01 -31.30
C ARG A 27 -19.94 12.42 -30.90
N TRP A 28 -20.15 12.78 -29.63
CA TRP A 28 -19.76 14.07 -29.07
C TRP A 28 -18.23 14.26 -29.13
N LEU A 29 -17.45 13.26 -28.72
CA LEU A 29 -15.99 13.27 -28.81
C LEU A 29 -15.47 13.34 -30.25
N ALA A 30 -16.11 12.62 -31.18
CA ALA A 30 -15.74 12.66 -32.59
C ALA A 30 -15.91 14.06 -33.20
N ALA A 31 -16.88 14.86 -32.72
CA ALA A 31 -17.07 16.24 -33.14
C ALA A 31 -16.01 17.18 -32.55
N GLU A 32 -15.56 16.91 -31.32
CA GLU A 32 -14.56 17.69 -30.57
C GLU A 32 -13.10 17.47 -31.04
N SER A 33 -12.88 16.69 -32.11
CA SER A 33 -11.56 16.29 -32.62
C SER A 33 -10.67 15.61 -31.55
N ASP A 34 -11.29 14.92 -30.59
CA ASP A 34 -10.59 14.40 -29.41
C ASP A 34 -10.23 12.92 -29.48
N ALA A 35 -9.24 12.58 -28.65
CA ALA A 35 -8.60 11.28 -28.49
C ALA A 35 -9.51 10.18 -27.87
N SER A 36 -8.88 9.02 -27.62
CA SER A 36 -9.46 7.79 -27.07
C SER A 36 -10.43 7.97 -25.91
N LEU A 37 -11.48 7.14 -25.87
CA LEU A 37 -12.49 7.09 -24.81
C LEU A 37 -12.28 5.86 -23.91
N SER A 38 -12.09 6.11 -22.61
CA SER A 38 -12.16 5.12 -21.54
C SER A 38 -13.49 5.24 -20.80
N TRP A 39 -14.13 4.11 -20.49
CA TRP A 39 -15.47 4.08 -19.90
C TRP A 39 -15.49 3.30 -18.58
N CYS A 40 -15.99 3.92 -17.50
CA CYS A 40 -16.19 3.24 -16.22
C CYS A 40 -17.63 3.45 -15.71
N GLY A 41 -18.41 2.37 -15.67
CA GLY A 41 -19.80 2.40 -15.21
C GLY A 41 -19.98 2.39 -13.69
N GLU A 42 -18.89 2.39 -12.91
CA GLU A 42 -18.94 2.27 -11.46
C GLU A 42 -19.15 3.64 -10.79
N PRO A 43 -20.13 3.78 -9.89
CA PRO A 43 -20.43 5.07 -9.26
C PRO A 43 -19.34 5.53 -8.29
N ARG A 44 -18.75 4.58 -7.56
CA ARG A 44 -17.67 4.77 -6.59
C ARG A 44 -17.07 3.41 -6.24
N GLY A 45 -15.78 3.36 -5.90
CA GLY A 45 -15.15 2.14 -5.40
C GLY A 45 -13.79 1.87 -6.03
N GLY A 46 -13.22 0.70 -5.71
CA GLY A 46 -11.89 0.33 -6.20
C GLY A 46 -11.82 0.22 -7.72
N ARG A 47 -12.86 -0.31 -8.38
CA ARG A 47 -12.91 -0.41 -9.85
C ARG A 47 -12.96 0.95 -10.54
N GLN A 48 -13.61 1.94 -9.95
CA GLN A 48 -13.59 3.32 -10.44
C GLN A 48 -12.18 3.90 -10.32
N GLN A 49 -11.53 3.73 -9.17
CA GLN A 49 -10.15 4.20 -8.98
C GLN A 49 -9.19 3.51 -9.96
N TYR A 50 -9.28 2.19 -10.13
CA TYR A 50 -8.49 1.45 -11.12
C TYR A 50 -8.64 2.04 -12.53
N ALA A 51 -9.88 2.28 -12.98
CA ALA A 51 -10.15 2.86 -14.29
C ALA A 51 -9.59 4.28 -14.42
N PHE A 52 -9.71 5.10 -13.38
CA PHE A 52 -9.14 6.45 -13.34
C PHE A 52 -7.62 6.43 -13.46
N TRP A 53 -6.92 5.65 -12.63
CA TRP A 53 -5.46 5.58 -12.67
C TRP A 53 -4.92 5.00 -13.97
N ARG A 54 -5.63 4.03 -14.55
CA ARG A 54 -5.27 3.46 -15.85
C ARG A 54 -5.41 4.47 -16.98
N TRP A 55 -6.53 5.19 -17.02
CA TRP A 55 -6.72 6.28 -17.98
C TRP A 55 -5.64 7.35 -17.82
N LEU A 56 -5.28 7.70 -16.58
CA LEU A 56 -4.23 8.66 -16.32
C LEU A 56 -2.85 8.14 -16.76
N SER A 57 -2.54 6.86 -16.58
CA SER A 57 -1.26 6.29 -17.04
C SER A 57 -1.14 6.19 -18.56
N GLU A 58 -2.27 6.11 -19.28
CA GLU A 58 -2.34 6.08 -20.75
C GLU A 58 -2.11 7.47 -21.40
N GLY A 59 -2.13 8.55 -20.61
CA GLY A 59 -1.55 9.85 -21.00
C GLY A 59 -2.50 10.88 -21.61
N SER A 60 -3.52 10.48 -22.37
CA SER A 60 -4.45 11.44 -23.01
C SER A 60 -5.84 10.85 -23.26
N GLY A 61 -6.81 11.72 -23.53
CA GLY A 61 -8.18 11.36 -23.91
C GLY A 61 -9.21 11.60 -22.82
N THR A 62 -10.33 10.91 -22.93
CA THR A 62 -11.52 11.15 -22.09
C THR A 62 -11.86 9.91 -21.26
N LEU A 63 -12.12 10.11 -19.96
CA LEU A 63 -12.69 9.12 -19.05
C LEU A 63 -14.15 9.44 -18.77
N ALA A 64 -15.06 8.65 -19.34
CA ALA A 64 -16.48 8.73 -19.05
C ALA A 64 -16.84 7.98 -17.74
N LEU A 65 -17.55 8.68 -16.86
CA LEU A 65 -17.98 8.25 -15.53
C LEU A 65 -19.50 8.45 -15.37
N PRO A 66 -20.36 7.79 -16.17
CA PRO A 66 -21.80 8.01 -16.18
C PRO A 66 -22.50 7.80 -14.82
N ALA A 67 -21.92 6.98 -13.95
CA ALA A 67 -22.48 6.65 -12.65
C ALA A 67 -21.89 7.49 -11.50
N ALA A 68 -20.84 8.28 -11.75
CA ALA A 68 -20.18 9.04 -10.70
C ALA A 68 -21.04 10.23 -10.22
N ASP A 69 -21.21 10.33 -8.91
CA ASP A 69 -21.81 11.51 -8.30
C ASP A 69 -20.82 12.71 -8.30
N GLN A 70 -21.31 13.89 -7.89
CA GLN A 70 -20.49 15.11 -7.91
C GLN A 70 -19.31 15.01 -6.94
N ARG A 71 -19.50 14.29 -5.84
CA ARG A 71 -18.50 14.13 -4.80
C ARG A 71 -17.36 13.22 -5.29
N ALA A 72 -17.68 12.10 -5.94
CA ALA A 72 -16.68 11.23 -6.54
C ALA A 72 -15.82 11.98 -7.56
N LEU A 73 -16.44 12.83 -8.40
CA LEU A 73 -15.68 13.66 -9.34
C LEU A 73 -14.80 14.70 -8.64
N SER A 74 -15.31 15.36 -7.59
CA SER A 74 -14.53 16.29 -6.77
C SER A 74 -13.33 15.60 -6.11
N ASP A 75 -13.55 14.44 -5.50
CA ASP A 75 -12.50 13.64 -4.85
C ASP A 75 -11.39 13.28 -5.87
N LEU A 76 -11.74 12.95 -7.13
CA LEU A 76 -10.76 12.70 -8.21
C LEU A 76 -9.98 13.96 -8.61
N LEU A 77 -10.66 15.10 -8.71
CA LEU A 77 -10.04 16.39 -9.07
C LEU A 77 -9.10 16.90 -7.97
N GLU A 78 -9.48 16.74 -6.70
CA GLU A 78 -8.64 17.14 -5.55
C GLU A 78 -7.32 16.35 -5.50
N MET A 79 -7.32 15.09 -5.93
CA MET A 79 -6.09 14.29 -6.01
C MET A 79 -5.07 14.85 -7.01
N GLN A 80 -5.50 15.65 -8.00
CA GLN A 80 -4.59 16.29 -8.96
C GLN A 80 -3.54 17.16 -8.26
N GLU A 81 -3.91 17.82 -7.16
CA GLU A 81 -2.99 18.71 -6.43
C GLU A 81 -1.83 17.96 -5.76
N LEU A 82 -2.01 16.66 -5.53
CA LEU A 82 -0.99 15.77 -4.98
C LEU A 82 -0.09 15.16 -6.06
N LEU A 83 -0.50 15.19 -7.33
CA LEU A 83 0.26 14.61 -8.42
C LEU A 83 1.51 15.43 -8.78
N PRO A 84 2.57 14.77 -9.29
CA PRO A 84 3.68 15.45 -9.94
C PRO A 84 3.16 16.36 -11.08
N PRO A 85 3.77 17.54 -11.33
CA PRO A 85 3.31 18.45 -12.38
C PRO A 85 3.12 17.80 -13.75
N SER A 86 3.97 16.84 -14.12
CA SER A 86 3.90 16.08 -15.38
C SER A 86 2.67 15.15 -15.50
N GLU A 87 2.08 14.76 -14.37
CA GLU A 87 0.89 13.89 -14.31
C GLU A 87 -0.41 14.70 -14.05
N ARG A 88 -0.32 16.03 -13.91
CA ARG A 88 -1.49 16.92 -13.85
C ARG A 88 -2.05 17.17 -15.26
N GLY A 89 -3.14 17.92 -15.32
CA GLY A 89 -3.71 18.43 -16.58
C GLY A 89 -5.00 17.75 -17.00
N PHE A 90 -5.83 17.33 -16.04
CA PHE A 90 -7.19 16.90 -16.34
C PHE A 90 -8.24 17.82 -15.74
N ALA A 91 -9.36 17.94 -16.44
CA ALA A 91 -10.48 18.80 -16.11
C ALA A 91 -11.81 18.01 -16.23
N PRO A 92 -12.88 18.42 -15.52
CA PRO A 92 -14.19 17.87 -15.78
C PRO A 92 -14.62 18.09 -17.23
N LEU A 93 -15.42 17.16 -17.77
CA LEU A 93 -16.09 17.39 -19.04
C LEU A 93 -17.05 18.60 -18.93
N PRO A 94 -17.29 19.32 -20.04
CA PRO A 94 -18.27 20.41 -20.09
C PRO A 94 -19.69 19.97 -19.67
N ASP A 95 -20.50 20.92 -19.20
CA ASP A 95 -21.86 20.65 -18.71
C ASP A 95 -22.83 20.11 -19.80
N ASP A 96 -22.53 20.34 -21.08
CA ASP A 96 -23.28 19.84 -22.23
C ASP A 96 -22.82 18.44 -22.70
N ALA A 97 -21.78 17.87 -22.08
CA ALA A 97 -21.34 16.52 -22.37
C ALA A 97 -22.45 15.49 -22.04
N PRO A 98 -22.64 14.44 -22.87
CA PRO A 98 -23.71 13.45 -22.63
C PRO A 98 -23.58 12.67 -21.32
N VAL A 99 -22.39 12.66 -20.73
CA VAL A 99 -22.06 11.99 -19.47
C VAL A 99 -21.03 12.82 -18.71
N ARG A 100 -20.99 12.61 -17.39
CA ARG A 100 -19.91 13.12 -16.54
C ARG A 100 -18.61 12.40 -16.87
N GLY A 101 -17.50 13.06 -16.61
CA GLY A 101 -16.19 12.48 -16.86
C GLY A 101 -15.07 13.47 -16.68
N LEU A 102 -13.88 13.02 -17.03
CA LEU A 102 -12.66 13.81 -17.03
C LEU A 102 -12.05 13.81 -18.43
N ARG A 103 -11.51 14.94 -18.85
CA ARG A 103 -10.72 15.09 -20.08
C ARG A 103 -9.31 15.49 -19.70
N ARG A 104 -8.32 14.83 -20.31
CA ARG A 104 -6.91 15.19 -20.17
C ARG A 104 -6.42 15.71 -21.50
N THR A 105 -5.99 16.96 -21.52
CA THR A 105 -5.27 17.48 -22.67
C THR A 105 -3.90 16.81 -22.71
N ALA A 106 -3.46 16.39 -23.90
CA ALA A 106 -2.08 15.94 -24.05
C ALA A 106 -1.18 17.05 -23.48
N ALA A 107 -0.37 16.71 -22.47
CA ALA A 107 0.63 17.66 -21.99
C ALA A 107 1.43 18.08 -23.22
N SER A 108 1.59 19.39 -23.45
CA SER A 108 2.50 19.88 -24.48
C SER A 108 3.81 19.14 -24.25
N GLU A 109 4.17 18.23 -25.15
CA GLU A 109 5.29 17.30 -24.98
C GLU A 109 6.56 18.11 -24.78
N GLU A 110 6.88 18.44 -23.54
CA GLU A 110 8.24 18.78 -23.19
C GLU A 110 8.98 17.45 -23.34
N PRO A 111 9.90 17.34 -24.32
CA PRO A 111 10.56 16.09 -24.61
C PRO A 111 11.12 15.56 -23.29
N PRO A 112 10.82 14.31 -22.91
CA PRO A 112 11.23 13.78 -21.62
C PRO A 112 12.73 14.04 -21.45
N PRO A 113 13.17 14.57 -20.30
CA PRO A 113 14.59 14.81 -20.06
C PRO A 113 15.30 13.50 -20.38
N ALA A 114 16.21 13.55 -21.35
CA ALA A 114 16.83 12.37 -21.96
C ALA A 114 17.15 11.37 -20.85
N ALA A 115 16.34 10.31 -20.76
CA ALA A 115 16.50 9.31 -19.72
C ALA A 115 17.93 8.81 -19.90
N THR A 116 18.80 9.10 -18.94
CA THR A 116 20.13 8.54 -18.89
C THR A 116 19.93 7.05 -18.76
N ALA A 117 19.93 6.38 -19.91
CA ALA A 117 19.94 4.94 -20.04
C ALA A 117 21.27 4.50 -19.41
N ALA A 118 21.25 4.32 -18.09
CA ALA A 118 22.27 3.61 -17.36
C ALA A 118 22.23 2.18 -17.92
N ALA A 119 23.10 1.94 -18.88
CA ALA A 119 23.28 0.67 -19.54
C ALA A 119 23.54 -0.39 -18.48
N ALA A 120 22.58 -1.31 -18.33
CA ALA A 120 22.79 -2.54 -17.60
C ALA A 120 23.82 -3.37 -18.37
N THR A 121 25.01 -3.53 -17.78
CA THR A 121 26.05 -4.42 -18.28
C THR A 121 25.54 -5.85 -18.25
N ALA A 122 25.27 -6.42 -19.41
CA ALA A 122 24.93 -7.82 -19.57
C ALA A 122 26.20 -8.68 -19.46
N ALA A 123 26.42 -9.32 -18.31
CA ALA A 123 27.31 -10.48 -18.20
C ALA A 123 27.07 -11.24 -16.88
N ALA A 124 26.19 -12.24 -16.91
CA ALA A 124 26.37 -13.54 -16.26
C ALA A 124 25.14 -14.41 -16.60
N SER A 125 25.33 -15.34 -17.54
CA SER A 125 24.35 -16.38 -17.87
C SER A 125 24.35 -17.43 -16.77
N ALA A 126 23.74 -17.10 -15.64
CA ALA A 126 23.14 -18.07 -14.74
C ALA A 126 21.62 -17.97 -14.94
N ILE A 127 20.88 -19.06 -14.76
CA ILE A 127 19.42 -19.12 -14.88
C ILE A 127 18.81 -18.19 -13.80
N ALA A 128 18.76 -16.89 -14.10
CA ALA A 128 18.25 -15.88 -13.19
C ALA A 128 16.72 -15.97 -13.17
N LEU A 129 16.14 -15.97 -11.98
CA LEU A 129 14.69 -15.91 -11.83
C LEU A 129 14.15 -14.63 -12.51
N PRO A 130 12.95 -14.66 -13.12
CA PRO A 130 12.27 -13.45 -13.57
C PRO A 130 12.24 -12.38 -12.47
N PRO A 131 12.40 -11.08 -12.79
CA PRO A 131 12.47 -10.00 -11.80
C PRO A 131 11.34 -10.03 -10.76
N GLU A 132 10.10 -10.27 -11.20
CA GLU A 132 8.93 -10.43 -10.34
C GLU A 132 9.11 -11.57 -9.31
N LYS A 133 9.54 -12.76 -9.75
CA LYS A 133 9.73 -13.92 -8.87
C LYS A 133 10.84 -13.66 -7.86
N LEU A 134 11.89 -12.97 -8.28
CA LEU A 134 12.99 -12.58 -7.40
C LEU A 134 12.55 -11.55 -6.36
N ALA A 135 11.84 -10.50 -6.78
CA ALA A 135 11.28 -9.47 -5.89
C ALA A 135 10.32 -10.08 -4.87
N ARG A 136 9.43 -10.99 -5.30
CA ARG A 136 8.54 -11.74 -4.43
C ARG A 136 9.30 -12.59 -3.41
N SER A 137 10.30 -13.34 -3.85
CA SER A 137 11.12 -14.18 -2.96
C SER A 137 11.84 -13.35 -1.89
N ARG A 138 12.44 -12.22 -2.28
CA ARG A 138 13.12 -11.29 -1.38
C ARG A 138 12.17 -10.63 -0.40
N THR A 139 10.99 -10.22 -0.86
CA THR A 139 9.95 -9.63 -0.02
C THR A 139 9.45 -10.64 1.01
N ALA A 140 9.22 -11.90 0.61
CA ALA A 140 8.82 -12.96 1.53
C ALA A 140 9.91 -13.28 2.57
N ALA A 141 11.19 -13.27 2.16
CA ALA A 141 12.31 -13.43 3.08
C ALA A 141 12.35 -12.29 4.13
N TRP A 142 12.13 -11.05 3.70
CA TRP A 142 11.99 -9.90 4.61
C TRP A 142 10.78 -10.05 5.54
N VAL A 143 9.61 -10.45 5.05
CA VAL A 143 8.44 -10.69 5.93
C VAL A 143 8.77 -11.73 7.00
N ARG A 144 9.42 -12.84 6.62
CA ARG A 144 9.86 -13.87 7.57
C ARG A 144 10.81 -13.32 8.62
N ARG A 145 11.83 -12.57 8.20
CA ARG A 145 12.86 -12.03 9.10
C ARG A 145 12.34 -10.90 9.99
N THR A 146 11.56 -9.98 9.44
CA THR A 146 11.20 -8.73 10.12
C THR A 146 9.86 -8.82 10.83
N LEU A 147 8.85 -9.44 10.20
CA LEU A 147 7.49 -9.42 10.73
C LEU A 147 7.14 -10.68 11.52
N SER A 148 7.64 -11.86 11.12
CA SER A 148 7.26 -13.14 11.74
C SER A 148 8.00 -13.47 13.06
N PRO A 149 7.52 -14.43 13.87
CA PRO A 149 8.18 -14.93 15.07
C PRO A 149 9.59 -15.51 14.85
N LEU A 150 9.94 -15.88 13.62
CA LEU A 150 11.25 -16.47 13.29
C LEU A 150 12.39 -15.45 13.24
N GLY A 151 12.11 -14.15 13.34
CA GLY A 151 13.13 -13.11 13.37
C GLY A 151 12.80 -11.99 14.36
N LEU A 152 12.82 -10.74 13.91
CA LEU A 152 12.63 -9.55 14.76
C LEU A 152 11.22 -9.44 15.33
N ARG A 153 10.24 -10.12 14.72
CA ARG A 153 8.85 -10.17 15.17
C ARG A 153 8.25 -8.78 15.38
N PHE A 154 8.45 -7.85 14.44
CA PHE A 154 7.86 -6.52 14.57
C PHE A 154 6.33 -6.53 14.51
N CYS A 155 5.73 -7.53 13.87
CA CYS A 155 4.29 -7.76 13.85
C CYS A 155 3.93 -9.02 14.64
N PRO A 156 3.18 -8.93 15.75
CA PRO A 156 2.77 -10.12 16.50
C PRO A 156 1.70 -10.95 15.78
N TYR A 157 1.11 -10.43 14.69
CA TYR A 157 -0.02 -11.04 13.98
C TYR A 157 0.35 -11.67 12.63
N THR A 158 1.65 -11.78 12.34
CA THR A 158 2.17 -12.43 11.13
C THR A 158 2.82 -13.74 11.54
N ALA A 159 2.18 -14.89 11.30
CA ALA A 159 2.71 -16.18 11.76
C ALA A 159 3.92 -16.64 10.94
N SER A 160 3.91 -16.38 9.64
CA SER A 160 4.99 -16.75 8.73
C SER A 160 5.04 -15.77 7.55
N ALA A 161 5.87 -16.05 6.54
CA ALA A 161 5.83 -15.28 5.30
C ALA A 161 4.58 -15.60 4.46
N GLU A 162 3.84 -16.64 4.80
CA GLU A 162 2.72 -17.12 4.01
C GLU A 162 1.38 -16.74 4.65
N VAL A 163 1.34 -16.48 5.96
CA VAL A 163 0.09 -16.29 6.72
C VAL A 163 0.15 -15.06 7.65
N SER A 164 -0.90 -14.23 7.59
CA SER A 164 -1.15 -13.12 8.53
C SER A 164 -2.54 -13.16 9.14
N GLY A 165 -2.77 -12.35 10.19
CA GLY A 165 -4.02 -12.32 10.95
C GLY A 165 -4.04 -13.31 12.13
N SER A 166 -2.93 -13.97 12.42
CA SER A 166 -2.81 -14.96 13.50
C SER A 166 -2.88 -14.31 14.87
N GLY A 167 -3.57 -14.96 15.82
CA GLY A 167 -3.77 -14.42 17.17
C GLY A 167 -4.89 -13.38 17.28
N LEU A 168 -5.65 -13.16 16.21
CA LEU A 168 -6.84 -12.28 16.17
C LEU A 168 -8.16 -13.06 16.11
N GLU A 169 -8.13 -14.38 16.24
CA GLU A 169 -9.28 -15.29 16.12
C GLU A 169 -10.36 -14.97 17.16
N SER A 170 -9.95 -14.59 18.38
CA SER A 170 -10.86 -14.16 19.44
C SER A 170 -11.63 -12.86 19.11
N PHE A 171 -11.23 -12.15 18.06
CA PHE A 171 -11.91 -10.96 17.53
C PHE A 171 -12.63 -11.25 16.20
N GLY A 172 -12.76 -12.53 15.84
CA GLY A 172 -13.45 -12.99 14.64
C GLY A 172 -12.66 -12.79 13.35
N VAL A 173 -11.35 -12.55 13.43
CA VAL A 173 -10.45 -12.50 12.28
C VAL A 173 -9.85 -13.89 12.06
N ARG A 174 -10.08 -14.48 10.89
CA ARG A 174 -9.44 -15.74 10.51
C ARG A 174 -8.06 -15.47 9.91
N PRO A 175 -7.01 -16.23 10.28
CA PRO A 175 -5.75 -16.18 9.57
C PRO A 175 -5.95 -16.56 8.11
N ALA A 176 -5.32 -15.83 7.21
CA ALA A 176 -5.43 -16.07 5.77
C ALA A 176 -4.10 -15.77 5.07
N PRO A 177 -3.92 -16.23 3.82
CA PRO A 177 -2.68 -16.05 3.08
C PRO A 177 -2.26 -14.58 2.89
N ILE A 178 -0.95 -14.36 2.79
CA ILE A 178 -0.37 -13.09 2.32
C ILE A 178 -0.19 -13.17 0.80
N ALA A 179 -0.82 -12.27 0.06
CA ALA A 179 -0.59 -12.10 -1.36
C ALA A 179 0.65 -11.23 -1.59
N TYR A 180 1.54 -11.66 -2.46
CA TYR A 180 2.70 -10.88 -2.86
C TYR A 180 2.51 -10.39 -4.29
N ALA A 181 2.50 -9.07 -4.47
CA ALA A 181 2.37 -8.43 -5.76
C ALA A 181 3.65 -7.65 -6.09
N HIS A 182 3.82 -7.32 -7.37
CA HIS A 182 4.99 -6.62 -7.88
C HIS A 182 4.58 -5.53 -8.85
N SER A 183 5.29 -4.41 -8.80
CA SER A 183 5.13 -3.27 -9.70
C SER A 183 6.49 -2.83 -10.20
N GLU A 184 6.63 -2.74 -11.53
CA GLU A 184 7.79 -2.12 -12.18
C GLU A 184 7.55 -0.64 -12.50
N ALA A 185 6.38 -0.10 -12.11
CA ALA A 185 5.93 1.24 -12.45
C ALA A 185 6.95 2.31 -12.10
N GLY A 186 7.32 3.12 -13.09
CA GLY A 186 8.16 4.31 -12.91
C GLY A 186 7.38 5.60 -12.62
N SER A 187 6.07 5.61 -12.78
CA SER A 187 5.19 6.77 -12.57
C SER A 187 4.15 6.50 -11.47
N VAL A 188 3.64 7.57 -10.85
CA VAL A 188 2.69 7.44 -9.73
C VAL A 188 1.38 6.81 -10.24
N ALA A 189 0.87 7.30 -11.37
CA ALA A 189 -0.33 6.74 -12.00
C ALA A 189 -0.19 5.22 -12.24
N SER A 190 0.91 4.76 -12.83
CA SER A 190 1.11 3.33 -13.11
C SER A 190 1.23 2.49 -11.83
N LEU A 191 1.88 3.02 -10.79
CA LEU A 191 1.95 2.34 -9.49
C LEU A 191 0.55 2.18 -8.87
N LEU A 192 -0.30 3.19 -9.01
CA LEU A 192 -1.68 3.13 -8.51
C LEU A 192 -2.58 2.21 -9.33
N VAL A 193 -2.30 2.00 -10.63
CA VAL A 193 -2.92 0.93 -11.42
C VAL A 193 -2.63 -0.43 -10.80
N ASP A 194 -1.36 -0.74 -10.52
CA ASP A 194 -0.95 -2.02 -9.94
C ASP A 194 -1.51 -2.22 -8.52
N PHE A 195 -1.50 -1.15 -7.71
CA PHE A 195 -2.12 -1.14 -6.39
C PHE A 195 -3.61 -1.47 -6.46
N TRP A 196 -4.38 -0.77 -7.32
CA TRP A 196 -5.82 -0.98 -7.41
C TRP A 196 -6.20 -2.31 -8.05
N ALA A 197 -5.39 -2.83 -8.98
CA ALA A 197 -5.56 -4.19 -9.50
C ALA A 197 -5.48 -5.21 -8.36
N ALA A 198 -4.44 -5.11 -7.52
CA ALA A 198 -4.28 -6.01 -6.38
C ALA A 198 -5.39 -5.81 -5.33
N ALA A 199 -5.67 -4.57 -4.94
CA ALA A 199 -6.68 -4.24 -3.93
C ALA A 199 -8.10 -4.66 -4.35
N CYS A 200 -8.48 -4.51 -5.62
CA CYS A 200 -9.76 -5.02 -6.13
C CYS A 200 -9.81 -6.55 -6.05
N GLY A 201 -8.73 -7.25 -6.42
CA GLY A 201 -8.67 -8.71 -6.29
C GLY A 201 -8.83 -9.19 -4.85
N MET A 202 -8.20 -8.51 -3.88
CA MET A 202 -8.38 -8.78 -2.44
C MET A 202 -9.81 -8.48 -1.98
N ALA A 203 -10.40 -7.35 -2.41
CA ALA A 203 -11.77 -6.98 -2.08
C ALA A 203 -12.80 -8.02 -2.58
N GLU A 204 -12.62 -8.49 -3.81
CA GLU A 204 -13.50 -9.47 -4.46
C GLU A 204 -13.38 -10.87 -3.84
N GLY A 205 -12.17 -11.28 -3.43
CA GLY A 205 -11.95 -12.55 -2.74
C GLY A 205 -12.41 -12.55 -1.28
N GLY A 206 -12.44 -11.38 -0.63
CA GLY A 206 -12.83 -11.21 0.77
C GLY A 206 -11.75 -11.63 1.78
N GLU A 207 -12.00 -11.32 3.06
CA GLU A 207 -11.03 -11.45 4.16
C GLU A 207 -10.44 -12.86 4.34
N GLU A 208 -11.21 -13.88 4.01
CA GLU A 208 -10.80 -15.29 4.17
C GLU A 208 -9.86 -15.77 3.07
N SER A 209 -9.88 -15.13 1.90
CA SER A 209 -9.05 -15.51 0.75
C SER A 209 -7.62 -14.98 0.86
N VAL A 210 -7.49 -13.72 1.27
CA VAL A 210 -6.24 -12.97 1.35
C VAL A 210 -6.32 -12.06 2.57
N SER A 211 -5.44 -12.29 3.54
CA SER A 211 -5.36 -11.48 4.76
C SER A 211 -4.73 -10.12 4.50
N SER A 212 -3.71 -10.10 3.62
CA SER A 212 -2.99 -8.89 3.27
C SER A 212 -2.33 -9.00 1.90
N ILE A 213 -2.07 -7.85 1.27
CA ILE A 213 -1.22 -7.75 0.09
C ILE A 213 0.08 -7.05 0.47
N VAL A 214 1.22 -7.59 0.07
CA VAL A 214 2.50 -6.88 0.07
C VAL A 214 2.90 -6.64 -1.38
N LEU A 215 2.65 -5.41 -1.86
CA LEU A 215 3.04 -4.96 -3.20
C LEU A 215 4.45 -4.36 -3.14
N SER A 216 5.41 -4.99 -3.81
CA SER A 216 6.77 -4.48 -3.97
C SER A 216 6.91 -3.59 -5.20
N ALA A 217 7.58 -2.45 -5.08
CA ALA A 217 7.81 -1.50 -6.17
C ALA A 217 9.29 -1.09 -6.27
N PRO A 218 10.20 -1.98 -6.73
CA PRO A 218 11.65 -1.72 -6.71
C PRO A 218 12.11 -0.46 -7.47
N SER A 219 11.37 -0.04 -8.51
CA SER A 219 11.61 1.20 -9.27
C SER A 219 11.54 2.49 -8.40
N TRP A 220 11.10 2.36 -7.15
CA TRP A 220 10.96 3.45 -6.18
C TRP A 220 11.98 3.42 -5.06
N ASP A 221 12.89 2.43 -5.00
CA ASP A 221 13.76 2.20 -3.84
C ASP A 221 14.63 3.40 -3.43
N ASP A 222 14.99 4.25 -4.39
CA ASP A 222 15.85 5.41 -4.20
C ASP A 222 15.06 6.73 -4.29
N ARG A 223 13.72 6.67 -4.28
CA ARG A 223 12.79 7.81 -4.43
C ARG A 223 12.03 8.15 -3.15
N TRP A 224 12.69 8.05 -1.99
CA TRP A 224 12.04 8.28 -0.69
C TRP A 224 11.30 9.63 -0.61
N GLY A 225 11.90 10.69 -1.14
CA GLY A 225 11.34 12.03 -1.15
C GLY A 225 9.95 12.08 -1.78
N GLU A 226 9.79 11.44 -2.93
CA GLU A 226 8.52 11.34 -3.66
C GLU A 226 7.59 10.30 -3.04
N TRP A 227 8.13 9.18 -2.59
CA TRP A 227 7.36 8.11 -1.94
C TRP A 227 6.57 8.65 -0.73
N HIS A 228 7.20 9.38 0.19
CA HIS A 228 6.49 9.91 1.36
C HIS A 228 5.66 11.17 1.09
N ARG A 229 6.07 12.04 0.15
CA ARG A 229 5.35 13.31 -0.11
C ARG A 229 4.20 13.18 -1.10
N THR A 230 4.26 12.20 -1.98
CA THR A 230 3.32 12.04 -3.09
C THR A 230 2.59 10.71 -3.00
N VAL A 231 3.31 9.58 -3.02
CA VAL A 231 2.68 8.26 -3.09
C VAL A 231 1.81 7.98 -1.85
N PHE A 232 2.30 8.27 -0.64
CA PHE A 232 1.51 8.03 0.59
C PHE A 232 0.21 8.86 0.65
N PRO A 233 0.25 10.21 0.53
CA PRO A 233 -0.96 11.02 0.51
C PRO A 233 -1.94 10.61 -0.59
N LEU A 234 -1.44 10.25 -1.79
CA LEU A 234 -2.29 9.80 -2.88
C LEU A 234 -2.94 8.45 -2.62
N LEU A 235 -2.23 7.49 -2.03
CA LEU A 235 -2.83 6.21 -1.62
C LEU A 235 -3.96 6.43 -0.60
N GLU A 236 -3.74 7.28 0.40
CA GLU A 236 -4.75 7.65 1.40
C GLU A 236 -5.96 8.32 0.73
N ALA A 237 -5.72 9.38 -0.06
CA ALA A 237 -6.77 10.11 -0.76
C ALA A 237 -7.56 9.20 -1.71
N SER A 238 -6.88 8.32 -2.45
CA SER A 238 -7.50 7.41 -3.40
C SER A 238 -8.38 6.36 -2.71
N VAL A 239 -7.96 5.80 -1.56
CA VAL A 239 -8.79 4.87 -0.78
C VAL A 239 -10.00 5.56 -0.16
N LEU A 240 -9.85 6.80 0.30
CA LEU A 240 -10.98 7.62 0.78
C LEU A 240 -11.95 7.99 -0.35
N ALA A 241 -11.44 8.38 -1.52
CA ALA A 241 -12.20 8.63 -2.73
C ALA A 241 -12.98 7.37 -3.17
N ALA A 242 -12.39 6.18 -3.05
CA ALA A 242 -13.08 4.91 -3.27
C ALA A 242 -14.18 4.60 -2.23
N GLY A 243 -14.21 5.31 -1.09
CA GLY A 243 -15.11 4.99 0.02
C GLY A 243 -14.67 3.74 0.81
N LEU A 244 -13.42 3.32 0.67
CA LEU A 244 -12.89 2.08 1.23
C LEU A 244 -12.06 2.29 2.51
N GLY A 245 -12.01 3.51 3.07
CA GLY A 245 -11.23 3.80 4.28
C GLY A 245 -11.63 3.03 5.54
N ARG A 246 -12.83 2.43 5.57
CA ARG A 246 -13.28 1.50 6.63
C ARG A 246 -13.15 0.03 6.26
N THR A 247 -12.65 -0.26 5.07
CA THR A 247 -12.48 -1.61 4.53
C THR A 247 -11.01 -1.96 4.42
N LEU A 248 -10.21 -1.02 3.92
CA LEU A 248 -8.79 -1.19 3.67
C LEU A 248 -7.99 -0.21 4.54
N GLY A 249 -6.92 -0.71 5.13
CA GLY A 249 -5.86 0.08 5.71
C GLY A 249 -4.57 -0.11 4.91
N ILE A 250 -3.78 0.96 4.85
CA ILE A 250 -2.53 0.98 4.10
C ILE A 250 -1.38 1.26 5.06
N VAL A 251 -0.30 0.50 4.88
CA VAL A 251 0.97 0.71 5.57
C VAL A 251 2.07 0.63 4.53
N CYS A 252 2.84 1.69 4.38
CA CYS A 252 3.92 1.70 3.41
C CYS A 252 5.28 1.57 4.09
N PHE A 253 6.20 0.92 3.38
CA PHE A 253 7.59 0.69 3.78
C PHE A 253 8.52 1.23 2.69
N HIS A 254 9.74 1.58 3.06
CA HIS A 254 10.73 2.06 2.11
C HIS A 254 12.15 1.72 2.56
N PRO A 255 13.09 1.41 1.66
CA PRO A 255 14.48 1.09 2.03
C PRO A 255 15.16 2.22 2.80
N GLN A 256 14.88 3.45 2.38
CA GLN A 256 15.35 4.68 3.00
C GLN A 256 14.30 5.32 3.93
N TYR A 257 13.34 4.56 4.47
CA TYR A 257 12.32 5.14 5.34
C TYR A 257 12.97 5.91 6.50
N GLU A 258 12.48 7.12 6.70
CA GLU A 258 12.77 7.99 7.82
C GLU A 258 11.46 8.52 8.40
N THR A 259 11.27 8.46 9.71
CA THR A 259 10.05 8.98 10.33
C THR A 259 9.88 10.47 9.99
N PRO A 260 8.77 10.88 9.34
CA PRO A 260 8.50 12.28 9.04
C PRO A 260 8.40 13.15 10.31
N SER A 261 8.43 14.47 10.13
CA SER A 261 8.29 15.41 11.25
C SER A 261 6.91 15.34 11.90
N ASP A 262 6.83 15.74 13.17
CA ASP A 262 5.58 15.74 13.93
C ASP A 262 4.47 16.57 13.25
N ALA A 263 4.81 17.70 12.64
CA ALA A 263 3.87 18.54 11.89
C ALA A 263 3.31 17.82 10.65
N TRP A 264 4.13 17.02 9.99
CA TRP A 264 3.72 16.22 8.85
C TRP A 264 2.82 15.05 9.31
N LEU A 265 3.23 14.32 10.35
CA LEU A 265 2.45 13.21 10.94
C LEU A 265 1.11 13.66 11.53
N ALA A 266 0.99 14.92 11.96
CA ALA A 266 -0.27 15.48 12.43
C ALA A 266 -1.31 15.61 11.29
N ARG A 267 -0.86 15.82 10.06
CA ARG A 267 -1.69 15.96 8.85
C ARG A 267 -1.94 14.62 8.16
N HIS A 268 -0.97 13.71 8.20
CA HIS A 268 -1.02 12.40 7.54
C HIS A 268 -0.99 11.29 8.58
N ARG A 269 -2.17 10.74 8.87
CA ARG A 269 -2.36 9.80 9.99
C ARG A 269 -2.26 8.33 9.57
N PHE A 270 -2.31 8.03 8.28
CA PHE A 270 -2.34 6.66 7.78
C PHE A 270 -0.97 5.97 7.84
N GLY A 271 -0.87 4.87 8.58
CA GLY A 271 0.21 3.89 8.43
C GLY A 271 1.63 4.29 8.89
N HIS A 272 1.88 5.52 9.34
CA HIS A 272 3.22 5.97 9.71
C HIS A 272 3.73 5.46 11.06
N MET A 273 5.05 5.47 11.21
CA MET A 273 5.73 5.29 12.50
C MET A 273 5.45 6.45 13.45
N HIS A 274 5.44 6.19 14.76
CA HIS A 274 5.33 7.24 15.76
C HIS A 274 6.60 8.10 15.85
N SER A 275 6.42 9.35 16.27
CA SER A 275 7.53 10.28 16.51
C SER A 275 8.53 9.76 17.55
N PRO A 276 9.81 10.13 17.47
CA PRO A 276 10.82 9.75 18.46
C PRO A 276 10.43 10.15 19.90
N SER A 277 9.76 11.30 20.07
CA SER A 277 9.27 11.77 21.37
C SER A 277 8.23 10.81 21.97
N LYS A 278 7.28 10.33 21.17
CA LYS A 278 6.28 9.34 21.58
C LYS A 278 6.90 7.98 21.85
N LEU A 279 7.86 7.54 21.03
CA LEU A 279 8.60 6.29 21.24
C LEU A 279 9.40 6.32 22.55
N ARG A 280 10.07 7.43 22.86
CA ARG A 280 10.78 7.62 24.13
C ARG A 280 9.84 7.54 25.33
N ARG A 281 8.63 8.09 25.22
CA ARG A 281 7.61 7.96 26.27
C ARG A 281 7.24 6.50 26.52
N TYR A 282 6.99 5.73 25.46
CA TYR A 282 6.71 4.29 25.58
C TYR A 282 7.84 3.51 26.23
N LEU A 283 9.10 3.83 25.89
CA LEU A 283 10.24 3.22 26.57
C LEU A 283 10.26 3.56 28.06
N ARG A 284 10.02 4.81 28.47
CA ARG A 284 9.98 5.16 29.90
C ARG A 284 8.90 4.39 30.66
N GLU A 285 7.77 4.12 30.02
CA GLU A 285 6.65 3.38 30.61
C GLU A 285 6.94 1.88 30.81
N HIS A 286 7.74 1.25 29.93
CA HIS A 286 7.92 -0.22 29.89
C HIS A 286 9.35 -0.73 30.03
N ASP A 287 10.35 0.13 29.82
CA ASP A 287 11.78 -0.17 29.90
C ASP A 287 12.58 1.13 30.15
N ALA A 288 12.45 1.67 31.37
CA ALA A 288 13.13 2.90 31.76
C ALA A 288 14.66 2.81 31.62
N ALA A 289 15.23 1.62 31.79
CA ALA A 289 16.67 1.38 31.62
C ALA A 289 17.11 1.54 30.16
N LEU A 290 16.37 0.97 29.20
CA LEU A 290 16.62 1.21 27.77
C LEU A 290 16.38 2.67 27.40
N ALA A 291 15.33 3.30 27.94
CA ALA A 291 15.04 4.71 27.71
C ALA A 291 16.20 5.63 28.14
N ALA A 292 16.85 5.33 29.27
CA ALA A 292 17.94 6.13 29.82
C ALA A 292 19.23 6.01 29.02
N ARG A 293 19.52 4.83 28.45
CA ARG A 293 20.74 4.58 27.66
C ARG A 293 20.62 4.90 26.17
N SER A 294 19.40 5.02 25.64
CA SER A 294 19.18 5.24 24.21
C SER A 294 19.24 6.74 23.85
N SER A 295 20.13 7.11 22.94
CA SER A 295 20.20 8.46 22.39
C SER A 295 18.97 8.79 21.55
N GLU A 296 18.76 10.05 21.17
CA GLU A 296 17.67 10.39 20.25
C GLU A 296 17.88 9.80 18.85
N SER A 297 19.14 9.75 18.41
CA SER A 297 19.54 9.13 17.14
C SER A 297 19.15 7.65 17.10
N ASP A 298 19.42 6.91 18.18
CA ASP A 298 19.08 5.49 18.31
C ASP A 298 17.58 5.26 18.17
N LEU A 299 16.77 6.09 18.84
CA LEU A 299 15.31 5.97 18.79
C LEU A 299 14.75 6.34 17.42
N ARG A 300 15.30 7.37 16.79
CA ARG A 300 14.89 7.78 15.44
C ARG A 300 15.22 6.68 14.43
N TRP A 301 16.42 6.11 14.51
CA TRP A 301 16.84 5.01 13.65
C TRP A 301 16.01 3.74 13.91
N ALA A 302 15.91 3.25 15.14
CA ALA A 302 15.20 2.03 15.48
C ALA A 302 13.68 2.13 15.22
N GLY A 303 13.10 3.32 15.43
CA GLY A 303 11.73 3.62 15.03
C GLY A 303 11.56 3.52 13.51
N SER A 304 12.43 4.22 12.76
CA SER A 304 12.37 4.21 11.30
C SER A 304 12.62 2.82 10.70
N TYR A 305 13.52 2.03 11.29
CA TYR A 305 13.86 0.68 10.80
C TYR A 305 12.67 -0.27 10.79
N GLN A 306 11.70 -0.10 11.70
CA GLN A 306 10.45 -0.88 11.68
C GLN A 306 9.58 -0.65 10.44
N ARG A 307 9.87 0.40 9.66
CA ARG A 307 9.26 0.70 8.35
C ARG A 307 10.25 0.58 7.19
N ARG A 308 11.45 0.06 7.44
CA ARG A 308 12.41 -0.26 6.39
C ARG A 308 12.19 -1.66 5.84
N SER A 309 12.41 -1.76 4.53
CA SER A 309 12.20 -2.96 3.73
C SER A 309 13.30 -3.04 2.65
N PRO A 310 13.51 -4.20 2.00
CA PRO A 310 14.45 -4.30 0.89
C PRO A 310 14.03 -3.43 -0.29
N HIS A 311 12.73 -3.36 -0.58
CA HIS A 311 12.18 -2.52 -1.64
C HIS A 311 11.17 -1.52 -1.11
N ALA A 312 10.77 -0.52 -1.89
CA ALA A 312 9.57 0.25 -1.58
C ALA A 312 8.37 -0.71 -1.57
N LEU A 313 7.58 -0.74 -0.48
CA LEU A 313 6.44 -1.67 -0.36
C LEU A 313 5.17 -0.92 0.03
N ILE A 314 4.05 -1.36 -0.51
CA ILE A 314 2.70 -1.01 -0.04
C ILE A 314 2.10 -2.27 0.56
N ASN A 315 1.79 -2.23 1.86
CA ASN A 315 1.09 -3.29 2.56
C ASN A 315 -0.39 -2.91 2.71
N VAL A 316 -1.28 -3.69 2.11
CA VAL A 316 -2.73 -3.52 2.16
C VAL A 316 -3.31 -4.51 3.14
N LEU A 317 -4.07 -4.02 4.11
CA LEU A 317 -4.63 -4.77 5.22
C LEU A 317 -6.14 -4.52 5.27
N TRP A 318 -6.90 -5.46 5.81
CA TRP A 318 -8.29 -5.18 6.14
C TRP A 318 -8.39 -4.26 7.35
N ALA A 319 -9.19 -3.20 7.26
CA ALA A 319 -9.39 -2.25 8.35
C ALA A 319 -9.90 -2.95 9.63
N ARG A 320 -10.78 -3.95 9.49
CA ARG A 320 -11.25 -4.77 10.61
C ARG A 320 -10.12 -5.52 11.32
N GLN A 321 -9.13 -6.02 10.57
CA GLN A 321 -7.95 -6.67 11.16
C GLN A 321 -7.08 -5.67 11.93
N LEU A 322 -6.93 -4.45 11.40
CA LEU A 322 -6.24 -3.37 12.09
C LEU A 322 -6.95 -2.97 13.38
N GLU A 323 -8.27 -2.82 13.35
CA GLU A 323 -9.08 -2.52 14.55
C GLU A 323 -8.96 -3.64 15.59
N ALA A 324 -9.04 -4.91 15.17
CA ALA A 324 -8.86 -6.06 16.05
C ALA A 324 -7.45 -6.09 16.66
N ALA A 325 -6.42 -5.82 15.85
CA ALA A 325 -5.04 -5.70 16.29
C ALA A 325 -4.89 -4.57 17.32
N GLU A 326 -5.46 -3.40 17.08
CA GLU A 326 -5.42 -2.27 18.01
C GLU A 326 -6.10 -2.58 19.35
N ARG A 327 -7.27 -3.23 19.34
CA ARG A 327 -7.98 -3.64 20.57
C ARG A 327 -7.18 -4.63 21.40
N ARG A 328 -6.44 -5.54 20.75
CA ARG A 328 -5.60 -6.53 21.43
C ARG A 328 -4.25 -5.95 21.88
N ARG A 329 -3.74 -4.97 21.15
CA ARG A 329 -2.35 -4.50 21.28
C ARG A 329 -2.20 -3.46 22.40
N LYS A 330 -1.27 -3.73 23.31
CA LYS A 330 -0.68 -2.68 24.16
C LYS A 330 0.42 -1.96 23.37
N SER A 331 0.07 -0.91 22.62
CA SER A 331 0.96 -0.25 21.65
C SER A 331 2.32 0.14 22.20
N SER A 332 2.36 0.67 23.41
CA SER A 332 3.58 1.06 24.13
C SER A 332 4.53 -0.11 24.37
N SER A 333 4.02 -1.25 24.82
CA SER A 333 4.82 -2.47 25.02
C SER A 333 5.35 -3.05 23.71
N LEU A 334 4.54 -3.04 22.63
CA LEU A 334 4.96 -3.57 21.33
C LEU A 334 6.11 -2.73 20.74
N TYR A 335 5.96 -1.41 20.72
CA TYR A 335 7.01 -0.54 20.18
C TYR A 335 8.28 -0.59 21.04
N THR A 336 8.14 -0.70 22.37
CA THR A 336 9.29 -0.88 23.27
C THR A 336 10.07 -2.16 22.93
N ARG A 337 9.39 -3.29 22.76
CA ARG A 337 10.00 -4.55 22.32
C ARG A 337 10.70 -4.40 20.97
N ASN A 338 10.02 -3.80 19.99
CA ASN A 338 10.56 -3.67 18.64
C ASN A 338 11.81 -2.78 18.61
N ILE A 339 11.82 -1.67 19.37
CA ILE A 339 13.00 -0.82 19.51
C ILE A 339 14.15 -1.61 20.14
N ARG A 340 13.89 -2.33 21.23
CA ARG A 340 14.90 -3.18 21.87
C ARG A 340 15.51 -4.18 20.88
N ALA A 341 14.65 -4.92 20.17
CA ALA A 341 15.09 -5.92 19.19
C ALA A 341 15.94 -5.30 18.06
N ALA A 342 15.55 -4.11 17.57
CA ALA A 342 16.32 -3.41 16.53
C ALA A 342 17.71 -2.96 17.05
N LEU A 343 17.77 -2.40 18.25
CA LEU A 343 19.02 -1.94 18.85
C LEU A 343 19.96 -3.10 19.21
N GLU A 344 19.41 -4.20 19.74
CA GLU A 344 20.18 -5.41 20.07
C GLU A 344 20.72 -6.11 18.82
N ALA A 345 19.96 -6.14 17.72
CA ALA A 345 20.43 -6.69 16.45
C ALA A 345 21.56 -5.85 15.84
N GLY A 346 21.61 -4.56 16.16
CA GLY A 346 22.66 -3.63 15.72
C GLY A 346 22.42 -3.07 14.31
N GLN A 347 22.74 -1.79 14.13
CA GLN A 347 22.47 -1.06 12.89
C GLN A 347 23.18 -1.65 11.68
N ASP A 348 24.48 -1.94 11.80
CA ASP A 348 25.29 -2.43 10.68
C ASP A 348 24.85 -3.82 10.22
N SER A 349 24.51 -4.70 11.17
CA SER A 349 24.01 -6.04 10.87
C SER A 349 22.68 -5.98 10.10
N LEU A 350 21.74 -5.19 10.62
CA LEU A 350 20.42 -5.03 10.04
C LEU A 350 20.43 -4.34 8.67
N GLU A 351 21.38 -3.43 8.45
CA GLU A 351 21.61 -2.79 7.16
C GLU A 351 22.27 -3.75 6.17
N ALA A 352 23.26 -4.55 6.59
CA ALA A 352 23.86 -5.58 5.76
C ALA A 352 22.85 -6.66 5.34
N GLU A 353 21.93 -7.05 6.22
CA GLU A 353 20.82 -7.94 5.88
C GLU A 353 19.90 -7.35 4.82
N ARG A 354 19.50 -6.08 4.97
CA ARG A 354 18.68 -5.37 3.99
C ARG A 354 19.36 -5.31 2.62
N ARG A 355 20.65 -5.00 2.57
CA ARG A 355 21.44 -4.96 1.32
C ARG A 355 21.56 -6.34 0.68
N ARG A 356 21.73 -7.41 1.47
CA ARG A 356 21.66 -8.80 0.97
C ARG A 356 20.29 -9.11 0.37
N GLU A 357 19.21 -8.72 1.03
CA GLU A 357 17.84 -8.90 0.52
C GLU A 357 17.59 -8.12 -0.78
N ARG A 358 18.26 -6.98 -1.00
CA ARG A 358 18.25 -6.25 -2.28
C ARG A 358 19.15 -6.87 -3.36
N GLY A 359 20.03 -7.79 -2.98
CA GLY A 359 21.06 -8.34 -3.88
C GLY A 359 22.22 -7.40 -4.14
N GLU A 360 22.44 -6.39 -3.29
CA GLU A 360 23.59 -5.47 -3.38
C GLU A 360 24.87 -6.09 -2.81
N LEU A 361 24.73 -7.10 -1.96
CA LEU A 361 25.84 -7.86 -1.41
C LEU A 361 25.84 -9.26 -2.04
N THR A 362 26.88 -9.58 -2.79
CA THR A 362 27.18 -10.97 -3.19
C THR A 362 27.55 -11.77 -1.93
N ALA A 363 27.29 -13.08 -1.95
CA ALA A 363 27.52 -13.96 -0.80
C ALA A 363 28.98 -13.94 -0.29
N GLU A 364 29.95 -13.59 -1.14
CA GLU A 364 31.37 -13.48 -0.82
C GLU A 364 31.75 -12.26 0.05
N LEU A 365 31.01 -11.16 -0.03
CA LEU A 365 31.32 -9.92 0.70
C LEU A 365 30.47 -9.74 1.95
N ALA A 366 29.58 -10.69 2.23
CA ALA A 366 28.74 -10.68 3.41
C ALA A 366 29.59 -10.98 4.66
N PRO A 367 29.62 -10.10 5.67
CA PRO A 367 30.22 -10.47 6.95
C PRO A 367 29.54 -11.75 7.45
N PRO A 368 30.31 -12.69 8.05
CA PRO A 368 29.75 -13.94 8.54
C PRO A 368 28.55 -13.61 9.42
N ARG A 369 27.43 -14.31 9.21
CA ARG A 369 26.28 -14.17 10.09
C ARG A 369 26.82 -14.31 11.52
N PRO A 370 26.58 -13.34 12.41
CA PRO A 370 26.92 -13.55 13.81
C PRO A 370 26.29 -14.88 14.22
N PRO A 371 26.99 -15.74 14.98
CA PRO A 371 26.43 -17.01 15.42
C PRO A 371 25.05 -16.67 15.96
N SER A 372 24.01 -17.32 15.40
CA SER A 372 22.62 -17.04 15.74
C SER A 372 22.57 -16.99 17.25
N ALA A 373 22.48 -15.78 17.83
CA ALA A 373 22.16 -15.67 19.23
C ALA A 373 20.88 -16.49 19.33
N SER A 374 20.86 -17.51 20.20
CA SER A 374 19.64 -18.26 20.47
C SER A 374 18.55 -17.21 20.54
N PRO A 375 17.51 -17.27 19.66
CA PRO A 375 16.49 -16.22 19.60
C PRO A 375 16.15 -15.93 21.05
N PRO A 376 16.22 -14.66 21.50
CA PRO A 376 16.09 -14.33 22.91
C PRO A 376 14.94 -15.18 23.42
N GLN A 377 15.18 -15.99 24.46
CA GLN A 377 14.12 -16.78 25.08
C GLN A 377 13.16 -15.76 25.69
N LEU A 378 12.34 -15.21 24.81
CA LEU A 378 11.23 -14.36 25.10
C LEU A 378 10.27 -15.33 25.73
N GLU A 379 10.07 -15.17 27.04
CA GLU A 379 9.05 -15.92 27.72
C GLU A 379 7.78 -15.90 26.85
N PRO A 380 7.14 -17.07 26.64
CA PRO A 380 5.84 -17.08 25.99
C PRO A 380 4.99 -16.02 26.67
N PHE A 381 4.28 -15.21 25.87
CA PHE A 381 3.35 -14.24 26.44
C PHE A 381 2.54 -14.97 27.51
N PRO A 382 2.54 -14.50 28.77
CA PRO A 382 1.70 -15.14 29.77
C PRO A 382 0.29 -15.20 29.17
N PRO A 383 -0.39 -16.36 29.23
CA PRO A 383 -1.76 -16.44 28.77
C PRO A 383 -2.52 -15.30 29.43
N PHE A 384 -3.15 -14.45 28.61
CA PHE A 384 -3.90 -13.34 29.17
C PHE A 384 -4.96 -13.89 30.11
N PRO A 385 -5.16 -13.27 31.28
CA PRO A 385 -6.27 -13.65 32.14
C PRO A 385 -7.57 -13.59 31.30
N PRO A 386 -8.51 -14.52 31.52
CA PRO A 386 -9.79 -14.49 30.83
C PRO A 386 -10.42 -13.10 30.99
N PHE A 387 -11.02 -12.60 29.91
CA PHE A 387 -11.73 -11.33 29.97
C PHE A 387 -12.79 -11.40 31.09
N PRO A 388 -12.93 -10.36 31.92
CA PRO A 388 -14.07 -10.28 32.81
C PRO A 388 -15.35 -10.37 31.97
N PRO A 389 -16.40 -11.04 32.47
CA PRO A 389 -17.67 -11.11 31.77
C PRO A 389 -18.17 -9.69 31.44
N PRO A 390 -18.89 -9.51 30.32
CA PRO A 390 -19.45 -8.21 29.99
C PRO A 390 -20.32 -7.70 31.15
N PRO A 391 -20.32 -6.39 31.42
CA PRO A 391 -21.20 -5.83 32.43
C PRO A 391 -22.66 -6.15 32.07
N PRO A 392 -23.54 -6.41 33.06
CA PRO A 392 -24.95 -6.61 32.80
C PRO A 392 -25.53 -5.39 32.05
N PRO A 393 -26.54 -5.58 31.19
CA PRO A 393 -27.21 -4.47 30.54
C PRO A 393 -27.74 -3.47 31.59
N PRO A 394 -27.74 -2.16 31.29
CA PRO A 394 -28.30 -1.17 32.20
C PRO A 394 -29.78 -1.45 32.47
N PRO A 395 -30.28 -1.12 33.67
CA PRO A 395 -31.65 -1.39 34.09
C PRO A 395 -32.70 -0.66 33.25
#